data_AF-A0AAE1WVB7-F1
#
_entry.id   AF-A0AAE1WVB7-F1
#
_cell.length_a   1.000
_cell.length_b   1.000
_cell.length_c   1.000
_cell.angle_alpha   90.00
_cell.angle_beta   90.00
_cell.angle_gamma   90.00
#
_symmetry.space_group_name_H-M   'P 1'
#
loop_
_entity.id
_entity.type
_entity.pdbx_description
1 polymer ?
#
loop_
_entity_poly.entity_id
_entity_poly.type
_entity_poly.pdbx_seq_one_letter_code
_entity_poly.pdbx_strand_id
1 'polypeptide(L)'
;MTIYLANVSRQVDYGADHRAAVALHDCFTVFGDAVDQIRGSLKQMRKLTGTGEELRFQMSNVQTWMSAALTNEDTCVDGFQDVADGPVKVDVCDRTVKVKEVTSNALALVNSYAKVMVP
;
A
#
# COMPACT_ATOMS: atom_id res chain seq x y z
N MET A 1 -8.85 4.57 -0.69
CA MET A 1 -8.62 3.44 -1.60
C MET A 1 -9.45 2.21 -1.20
N THR A 2 -9.32 1.64 0.00
CA THR A 2 -10.11 0.46 0.44
C THR A 2 -11.63 0.60 0.33
N ILE A 3 -12.21 1.75 0.70
CA ILE A 3 -13.66 2.02 0.52
C ILE A 3 -14.05 2.03 -0.97
N TYR A 4 -13.19 2.62 -1.81
CA TYR A 4 -13.41 2.66 -3.26
C TYR A 4 -13.37 1.23 -3.83
N LEU A 5 -12.34 0.45 -3.50
CA LEU A 5 -12.23 -0.94 -3.95
C LEU A 5 -13.41 -1.78 -3.47
N ALA A 6 -13.83 -1.67 -2.21
CA ALA A 6 -15.00 -2.38 -1.71
C ALA A 6 -16.29 -2.06 -2.47
N ASN A 7 -16.46 -0.81 -2.93
CA ASN A 7 -17.61 -0.42 -3.74
C ASN A 7 -17.52 -0.98 -5.16
N VAL A 8 -16.33 -0.94 -5.77
CA VAL A 8 -16.11 -1.44 -7.13
C VAL A 8 -16.22 -2.97 -7.16
N SER A 9 -15.63 -3.69 -6.19
CA SER A 9 -15.75 -5.15 -6.06
C SER A 9 -17.22 -5.59 -6.09
N ARG A 10 -18.09 -4.94 -5.31
CA ARG A 10 -19.54 -5.24 -5.32
C ARG A 10 -20.21 -5.02 -6.67
N GLN A 11 -19.73 -4.07 -7.48
CA GLN A 11 -20.30 -3.81 -8.81
C GLN A 11 -19.87 -4.88 -9.82
N VAL A 12 -18.61 -5.33 -9.76
CA VAL A 12 -18.08 -6.32 -10.70
C VAL A 12 -18.46 -7.76 -10.35
N ASP A 13 -18.84 -8.06 -9.11
CA ASP A 13 -19.33 -9.38 -8.69
C ASP A 13 -20.57 -9.83 -9.51
N TYR A 14 -21.32 -8.88 -10.06
CA TYR A 14 -22.47 -9.11 -10.95
C TYR A 14 -22.13 -8.95 -12.44
N GLY A 15 -20.86 -8.71 -12.78
CA GLY A 15 -20.37 -8.51 -14.14
C GLY A 15 -19.93 -9.81 -14.82
N ALA A 16 -19.68 -9.73 -16.13
CA ALA A 16 -19.23 -10.88 -16.94
C ALA A 16 -17.70 -11.11 -16.90
N ASP A 17 -16.92 -10.13 -16.46
CA ASP A 17 -15.45 -10.22 -16.42
C ASP A 17 -14.97 -10.80 -15.08
N HIS A 18 -14.93 -12.13 -15.02
CA HIS A 18 -14.50 -12.86 -13.83
C HIS A 18 -13.04 -12.56 -13.44
N ARG A 19 -12.15 -12.31 -14.42
CA ARG A 19 -10.74 -12.02 -14.13
C ARG A 19 -10.59 -10.66 -13.47
N ALA A 20 -11.32 -9.65 -13.96
CA ALA A 20 -11.35 -8.34 -13.33
C ALA A 20 -11.92 -8.42 -11.90
N ALA A 21 -12.93 -9.26 -11.65
CA ALA A 21 -13.48 -9.48 -10.32
C ALA A 21 -12.46 -10.09 -9.34
N VAL A 22 -11.73 -11.13 -9.76
CA VAL A 22 -10.67 -11.75 -8.94
C VAL A 22 -9.57 -10.73 -8.63
N ALA A 23 -9.05 -10.03 -9.65
CA ALA A 23 -8.02 -9.01 -9.47
C ALA A 23 -8.47 -7.88 -8.51
N LEU A 24 -9.75 -7.49 -8.55
CA LEU A 24 -10.31 -6.50 -7.64
C LEU A 24 -10.38 -6.97 -6.18
N HIS A 25 -10.78 -8.23 -5.93
CA HIS A 25 -10.79 -8.81 -4.59
C HIS A 25 -9.37 -8.93 -4.02
N ASP A 26 -8.41 -9.34 -4.85
CA ASP A 26 -7.00 -9.39 -4.48
C ASP A 26 -6.49 -7.98 -4.14
N CYS A 27 -6.78 -7.00 -5.00
CA CYS A 27 -6.48 -5.59 -4.74
C CYS A 27 -7.09 -5.11 -3.42
N PHE A 28 -8.35 -5.41 -3.15
CA PHE A 28 -9.00 -5.02 -1.90
C PHE A 28 -8.25 -5.58 -0.67
N THR A 29 -7.83 -6.84 -0.75
CA THR A 29 -7.09 -7.53 0.31
C THR A 29 -5.73 -6.88 0.55
N VAL A 30 -4.89 -6.74 -0.48
CA VAL A 30 -3.54 -6.16 -0.32
C VAL A 30 -3.59 -4.68 0.07
N PHE A 31 -4.61 -3.92 -0.34
CA PHE A 31 -4.82 -2.56 0.15
C PHE A 31 -5.28 -2.50 1.61
N GLY A 32 -5.98 -3.53 2.10
CA GLY A 32 -6.24 -3.69 3.53
C GLY A 32 -4.93 -3.79 4.31
N ASP A 33 -4.04 -4.67 3.87
CA ASP A 33 -2.72 -4.86 4.47
C ASP A 33 -1.86 -3.60 4.39
N ALA A 34 -1.82 -2.92 3.24
CA ALA A 34 -1.11 -1.65 3.06
C ALA A 34 -1.60 -0.58 4.05
N VAL A 35 -2.92 -0.47 4.25
CA VAL A 35 -3.50 0.47 5.22
C VAL A 35 -3.06 0.13 6.65
N ASP A 36 -3.05 -1.14 7.03
CA ASP A 36 -2.65 -1.55 8.37
C ASP A 36 -1.15 -1.38 8.62
N GLN A 37 -0.31 -1.62 7.60
CA GLN A 37 1.12 -1.33 7.63
C GLN A 37 1.39 0.18 7.77
N ILE A 38 0.72 1.03 7.00
CA ILE A 38 0.83 2.50 7.11
C ILE A 38 0.40 2.97 8.51
N ARG A 39 -0.69 2.41 9.06
CA ARG A 39 -1.13 2.71 10.43
C ARG A 39 -0.12 2.24 11.47
N GLY A 40 0.49 1.08 11.29
CA GLY A 40 1.58 0.55 12.10
C GLY A 40 2.77 1.51 12.13
N SER A 41 3.22 1.93 10.95
CA SER A 41 4.27 2.93 10.76
C SER A 41 3.97 4.22 11.54
N LEU A 42 2.77 4.77 11.38
CA LEU A 42 2.36 5.98 12.09
C LEU A 42 2.33 5.79 13.62
N LYS A 43 1.85 4.64 14.09
CA LYS A 43 1.79 4.31 15.52
C LYS A 43 3.19 4.19 16.12
N GLN A 44 4.14 3.59 15.41
CA GLN A 44 5.54 3.50 15.84
C GLN A 44 6.21 4.87 15.83
N MET A 45 6.02 5.67 14.77
CA MET A 45 6.56 7.04 14.68
C MET A 45 6.09 7.92 15.84
N ARG A 46 4.83 7.79 16.28
CA ARG A 46 4.27 8.53 17.43
C ARG A 46 4.83 8.09 18.79
N LYS A 47 5.47 6.93 18.85
CA LYS A 47 5.96 6.29 20.08
C LYS A 47 7.46 6.06 20.02
N LEU A 48 8.17 6.73 19.13
CA LEU A 48 9.63 6.65 19.07
C LEU A 48 10.20 7.06 20.42
N THR A 49 11.00 6.18 20.99
CA THR A 49 11.60 6.35 22.31
C THR A 49 12.94 5.64 22.35
N GLY A 50 13.71 5.91 23.40
CA GLY A 50 15.05 5.36 23.55
C GLY A 50 16.06 6.05 22.65
N THR A 51 17.26 5.48 22.60
CA THR A 51 18.40 5.98 21.81
C THR A 51 19.19 4.81 21.24
N GLY A 52 20.11 5.08 20.30
CA GLY A 52 20.99 4.07 19.75
C GLY A 52 20.24 2.93 19.04
N GLU A 53 20.51 1.69 19.45
CA GLU A 53 19.96 0.49 18.80
C GLU A 53 18.44 0.35 18.95
N GLU A 54 17.87 0.78 20.08
CA GLU A 54 16.41 0.73 20.27
C GLU A 54 15.70 1.62 19.25
N LEU A 55 16.18 2.86 19.10
CA LEU A 55 15.65 3.80 18.11
C LEU A 55 15.88 3.29 16.68
N ARG A 56 17.04 2.68 16.40
CA ARG A 56 17.34 2.05 15.11
C ARG A 56 16.34 0.95 14.76
N PHE A 57 16.08 0.06 15.72
CA PHE A 57 15.14 -1.05 15.54
C PHE A 57 13.72 -0.53 15.29
N GLN A 58 13.27 0.44 16.09
CA GLN A 58 11.96 1.07 15.93
C GLN A 58 11.81 1.74 14.55
N MET A 59 12.82 2.47 14.08
CA MET A 59 12.83 3.05 12.74
C MET A 59 12.84 1.99 11.63
N SER A 60 13.57 0.89 11.83
CA SER A 60 13.60 -0.20 10.85
C SER A 60 12.21 -0.85 10.65
N ASN A 61 11.39 -0.91 11.70
CA ASN A 61 10.00 -1.37 11.58
C ASN A 61 9.17 -0.43 10.69
N VAL A 62 9.31 0.89 10.89
CA VAL A 62 8.61 1.91 10.07
C VAL A 62 9.01 1.77 8.60
N GLN A 63 10.31 1.65 8.32
CA GLN A 63 10.82 1.47 6.96
C GLN A 63 10.30 0.18 6.32
N THR A 64 10.29 -0.92 7.08
CA THR A 64 9.80 -2.22 6.63
C THR A 64 8.33 -2.17 6.26
N TRP A 65 7.48 -1.64 7.16
CA TRP A 65 6.04 -1.56 6.91
C TRP A 65 5.69 -0.60 5.78
N MET A 66 6.37 0.56 5.67
CA MET A 66 6.17 1.47 4.54
C MET A 66 6.59 0.84 3.20
N SER A 67 7.68 0.06 3.18
CA SER A 67 8.12 -0.67 1.98
C SER A 67 7.13 -1.78 1.62
N ALA A 68 6.63 -2.51 2.61
CA ALA A 68 5.62 -3.54 2.40
C ALA A 68 4.29 -2.96 1.89
N ALA A 69 3.89 -1.78 2.35
CA ALA A 69 2.71 -1.08 1.84
C ALA A 69 2.85 -0.76 0.35
N LEU A 70 4.03 -0.27 -0.04
CA LEU A 70 4.33 -0.01 -1.45
C LEU A 70 4.31 -1.30 -2.30
N THR A 71 4.90 -2.40 -1.80
CA THR A 71 4.85 -3.71 -2.47
C THR A 71 3.42 -4.23 -2.62
N ASN A 72 2.56 -4.03 -1.62
CA ASN A 72 1.15 -4.42 -1.70
C ASN A 72 0.40 -3.62 -2.78
N GLU A 73 0.70 -2.32 -2.90
CA GLU A 73 0.15 -1.47 -3.96
C GLU A 73 0.69 -1.89 -5.35
N ASP A 74 1.96 -2.26 -5.48
CA ASP A 74 2.53 -2.88 -6.69
C ASP A 74 1.78 -4.18 -7.06
N THR A 75 1.61 -5.07 -6.09
CA THR A 75 0.92 -6.36 -6.25
C THR A 75 -0.49 -6.19 -6.80
N CYS A 76 -1.22 -5.15 -6.37
CA CYS A 76 -2.53 -4.84 -6.93
C CYS A 76 -2.44 -4.52 -8.44
N VAL A 77 -1.48 -3.71 -8.88
CA VAL A 77 -1.31 -3.41 -10.32
C VAL A 77 -0.93 -4.67 -11.09
N ASP A 78 -0.04 -5.49 -10.54
CA ASP A 78 0.42 -6.72 -11.16
C ASP A 78 -0.72 -7.74 -11.34
N GLY A 79 -1.67 -7.79 -10.39
CA GLY A 79 -2.86 -8.62 -10.49
C GLY A 79 -3.77 -8.31 -11.69
N PHE A 80 -3.63 -7.12 -12.29
CA PHE A 80 -4.38 -6.72 -13.49
C PHE A 80 -3.65 -6.97 -14.81
N GLN A 81 -2.41 -7.50 -14.81
CA GLN A 81 -1.63 -7.67 -16.04
C GLN A 81 -2.35 -8.57 -17.08
N ASP A 82 -2.99 -9.65 -16.62
CA ASP A 82 -3.73 -10.61 -17.47
C ASP A 82 -5.23 -10.30 -17.64
N VAL A 83 -5.67 -9.14 -17.13
CA VAL A 83 -7.03 -8.63 -17.31
C VAL A 83 -7.08 -7.80 -18.58
N ALA A 84 -8.10 -8.02 -19.41
CA ALA A 84 -8.31 -7.26 -20.64
C ALA A 84 -8.46 -5.77 -20.33
N ASP A 85 -8.02 -4.91 -21.24
CA ASP A 85 -8.16 -3.47 -21.05
C ASP A 85 -9.64 -3.08 -21.00
N GLY A 86 -9.98 -2.29 -19.98
CA GLY A 86 -11.35 -1.92 -19.70
C GLY A 86 -11.40 -0.83 -18.63
N PRO A 87 -12.58 -0.20 -18.45
CA PRO A 87 -12.72 0.96 -17.57
C PRO A 87 -12.34 0.66 -16.11
N VAL A 88 -12.60 -0.57 -15.65
CA VAL A 88 -12.26 -1.02 -14.29
C VAL A 88 -10.75 -1.09 -14.11
N LYS A 89 -10.04 -1.78 -15.00
CA LYS A 89 -8.58 -1.91 -14.95
C LYS A 89 -7.91 -0.53 -14.96
N VAL A 90 -8.32 0.34 -15.90
CA VAL A 90 -7.76 1.69 -16.03
C VAL A 90 -7.98 2.50 -14.76
N ASP A 91 -9.22 2.59 -14.25
CA ASP A 91 -9.51 3.42 -13.07
C ASP A 91 -8.81 2.90 -11.81
N VAL A 92 -8.74 1.57 -11.62
CA VAL A 92 -8.06 0.96 -10.46
C VAL A 92 -6.56 1.18 -10.55
N CYS A 93 -5.92 0.85 -11.68
CA CYS A 93 -4.47 0.99 -11.84
C CYS A 93 -4.03 2.46 -11.73
N ASP A 94 -4.75 3.41 -12.35
CA ASP A 94 -4.41 4.84 -12.26
C ASP A 94 -4.49 5.37 -10.83
N ARG A 95 -5.50 4.95 -10.07
CA ARG A 95 -5.62 5.30 -8.65
C ARG A 95 -4.51 4.67 -7.83
N THR A 96 -4.20 3.40 -8.06
CA THR A 96 -3.13 2.69 -7.36
C THR A 96 -1.78 3.36 -7.60
N VAL A 97 -1.46 3.77 -8.84
CA VAL A 97 -0.22 4.51 -9.15
C VAL A 97 -0.12 5.80 -8.33
N LYS A 98 -1.20 6.58 -8.21
CA LYS A 98 -1.19 7.80 -7.38
C LYS A 98 -0.97 7.50 -5.89
N VAL A 99 -1.53 6.40 -5.38
CA VAL A 99 -1.29 5.98 -3.99
C VAL A 99 0.19 5.60 -3.81
N LYS A 100 0.76 4.82 -4.75
CA LYS A 100 2.18 4.44 -4.75
C LYS A 100 3.11 5.63 -4.72
N GLU A 101 2.82 6.68 -5.49
CA GLU A 101 3.61 7.91 -5.46
C GLU A 101 3.63 8.55 -4.07
N VAL A 102 2.47 8.63 -3.40
CA VAL A 102 2.36 9.19 -2.05
C VAL A 102 3.06 8.29 -1.02
N THR A 103 2.88 6.97 -1.10
CA THR A 103 3.52 5.99 -0.22
C THR A 103 5.05 6.01 -0.38
N SER A 104 5.54 6.10 -1.62
CA SER A 104 6.96 6.24 -1.96
C SER A 104 7.56 7.54 -1.41
N ASN A 105 6.86 8.68 -1.59
CA ASN A 105 7.26 9.95 -1.01
C ASN A 105 7.38 9.88 0.53
N ALA A 106 6.40 9.25 1.19
CA ALA A 106 6.44 9.05 2.64
C ALA A 106 7.60 8.13 3.08
N LEU A 107 7.85 7.03 2.37
CA LEU A 107 8.99 6.15 2.62
C LEU A 107 10.32 6.88 2.45
N ALA A 108 10.45 7.74 1.44
CA ALA A 108 11.64 8.56 1.24
C ALA A 108 11.90 9.51 2.43
N LEU A 109 10.84 10.14 2.95
CA LEU A 109 10.94 10.99 4.16
C LEU A 109 11.34 10.18 5.39
N VAL A 110 10.75 9.00 5.60
CA VAL A 110 11.12 8.09 6.70
C VAL A 110 12.59 7.69 6.60
N ASN A 111 13.06 7.32 5.40
CA ASN A 111 14.45 6.96 5.16
C ASN A 111 15.41 8.13 5.42
N SER A 112 15.03 9.35 5.03
CA SER A 112 15.82 10.54 5.32
C SER A 112 15.88 10.83 6.83
N TYR A 113 14.76 10.71 7.53
CA TYR A 113 14.69 10.92 8.97
C TYR A 113 15.52 9.89 9.75
N ALA A 114 15.44 8.62 9.37
CA ALA A 114 16.23 7.54 9.97
C ALA A 114 17.74 7.81 9.89
N LYS A 115 18.23 8.28 8.73
CA LYS A 115 19.64 8.63 8.52
C LYS A 115 20.13 9.76 9.43
N VAL A 116 19.25 10.72 9.78
CA VAL A 116 19.60 11.86 10.65
C VAL A 116 19.56 11.47 12.12
N MET A 117 18.55 10.70 12.53
CA MET A 117 18.30 10.38 13.94
C MET A 117 19.09 9.17 14.44
N VAL A 118 19.51 8.29 13.53
CA VAL A 118 20.27 7.09 13.82
C VAL A 118 21.50 7.06 12.90
N PRO A 119 22.54 7.85 13.22
CA PRO A 119 23.78 7.84 12.45
C PRO A 119 24.48 6.46 12.49
#